data_AF-A0A0C9SFC3-F1
#
_entry.id   AF-A0A0C9SFC3-F1
#
_cell.length_a   1.000
_cell.length_b   1.000
_cell.length_c   1.000
_cell.angle_alpha   90.00
_cell.angle_beta   90.00
_cell.angle_gamma   90.00
#
_symmetry.space_group_name_H-M   'P 1'
#
loop_
_entity.id
_entity.type
_entity.pdbx_description
1 polymer ?
#
loop_
_entity_poly.entity_id
_entity_poly.type
_entity_poly.pdbx_seq_one_letter_code
_entity_poly.pdbx_strand_id
1 'polypeptide(L)'
;MMAGFVVMMFIGCESPVIAGVTPGGNVTASSLLDTCNVDCNCNTQIYEPVCSSNRMISYFSPCHAGCRSTGMTSSNMTIYKGCSCVAQGNQGVDDSYVTSGLCGSSCQQLGLFLGIMIAGQFLGSTGRVGALLISLRCVDPNDKSMALGTTGSLLNMFAFIPYPLVYGAILDNSCIVWEEKCGRRGN
;
A
#
# COMPACT_ATOMS: atom_id res chain seq x y z
N MET A 1 5.24 14.44 21.27
CA MET A 1 5.40 13.80 19.94
C MET A 1 5.04 12.32 19.95
N MET A 2 5.58 11.51 20.87
CA MET A 2 5.30 10.05 20.93
C MET A 2 3.80 9.69 21.06
N ALA A 3 3.04 10.42 21.87
CA ALA A 3 1.59 10.19 22.01
C ALA A 3 0.79 10.42 20.70
N GLY A 4 1.26 11.33 19.83
CA GLY A 4 0.59 11.60 18.55
C GLY A 4 0.73 10.46 17.55
N PHE A 5 1.88 9.77 17.55
CA PHE A 5 2.12 8.61 16.69
C PHE A 5 1.26 7.40 17.07
N VAL A 6 0.99 7.21 18.37
CA VAL A 6 0.12 6.12 18.85
C VAL A 6 -1.34 6.35 18.41
N VAL A 7 -1.82 7.60 18.43
CA VAL A 7 -3.17 7.94 17.98
C VAL A 7 -3.35 7.72 16.48
N MET A 8 -2.30 7.91 15.66
CA MET A 8 -2.35 7.63 14.22
C MET A 8 -2.61 6.15 13.90
N MET A 9 -2.19 5.22 14.75
CA MET A 9 -2.38 3.78 14.49
C MET A 9 -3.86 3.37 14.47
N PHE A 10 -4.74 4.19 15.05
CA PHE A 10 -6.19 3.95 15.08
C PHE A 10 -6.94 4.62 13.93
N ILE A 11 -6.27 5.46 13.13
CA ILE A 11 -6.84 6.09 11.94
C ILE A 11 -6.54 5.19 10.74
N GLY A 12 -7.39 4.18 10.56
CA GLY A 12 -7.34 3.25 9.43
C GLY A 12 -8.49 3.47 8.45
N CYS A 13 -8.29 3.01 7.22
CA CYS A 13 -9.36 2.79 6.24
C CYS A 13 -9.68 1.30 6.20
N GLU A 14 -10.89 0.97 5.75
CA GLU A 14 -11.22 -0.41 5.42
C GLU A 14 -10.30 -0.90 4.28
N SER A 15 -9.64 -2.04 4.49
CA SER A 15 -8.73 -2.61 3.50
C SER A 15 -9.52 -3.13 2.30
N PRO A 16 -9.06 -2.88 1.06
CA PRO A 16 -9.72 -3.44 -0.12
C PRO A 16 -9.68 -4.96 -0.07
N VAL A 17 -10.83 -5.61 -0.28
CA VAL A 17 -10.92 -7.07 -0.28
C VAL A 17 -10.37 -7.58 -1.61
N ILE A 18 -9.30 -8.38 -1.54
CA ILE A 18 -8.71 -9.07 -2.68
C ILE A 18 -9.01 -10.57 -2.56
N ALA A 19 -9.54 -11.16 -3.62
CA ALA A 19 -9.86 -12.59 -3.68
C ALA A 19 -8.61 -13.47 -3.53
N GLY A 20 -8.69 -14.52 -2.69
CA GLY A 20 -7.59 -15.47 -2.50
C GLY A 20 -6.52 -15.06 -1.48
N VAL A 21 -6.60 -13.86 -0.90
CA VAL A 21 -5.60 -13.33 0.04
C VAL A 21 -6.18 -12.67 1.30
N THR A 22 -7.46 -12.28 1.27
CA THR A 22 -8.10 -11.61 2.43
C THR A 22 -8.84 -12.66 3.28
N PRO A 23 -8.32 -13.06 4.46
CA PRO A 23 -9.00 -14.02 5.32
C PRO A 23 -10.29 -13.40 5.90
N GLY A 24 -11.45 -13.99 5.62
CA GLY A 24 -12.73 -13.60 6.21
C GLY A 24 -13.61 -12.65 5.38
N GLY A 25 -13.20 -12.29 4.15
CA GLY A 25 -14.15 -11.73 3.18
C GLY A 25 -15.18 -12.78 2.74
N ASN A 26 -16.34 -12.37 2.22
CA ASN A 26 -17.33 -13.23 1.56
C ASN A 26 -16.79 -13.79 0.22
N VAL A 27 -15.59 -14.37 0.25
CA VAL A 27 -14.87 -14.92 -0.89
C VAL A 27 -14.42 -16.31 -0.49
N THR A 28 -14.95 -17.32 -1.18
CA THR A 28 -14.66 -18.75 -0.96
C THR A 28 -13.25 -19.15 -1.42
N ALA A 29 -12.54 -18.25 -2.11
CA ALA A 29 -11.19 -18.49 -2.60
C ALA A 29 -10.18 -18.42 -1.44
N SER A 30 -9.67 -19.59 -1.04
CA SER A 30 -8.60 -19.75 -0.04
C SER A 30 -7.19 -19.59 -0.66
N SER A 31 -7.13 -19.46 -1.98
CA SER A 31 -5.92 -19.35 -2.79
C SER A 31 -6.18 -18.41 -3.98
N LEU A 32 -5.12 -17.81 -4.54
CA LEU A 32 -5.25 -16.97 -5.75
C LEU A 32 -5.74 -17.76 -6.98
N LEU A 33 -5.42 -19.05 -7.03
CA LEU A 33 -5.91 -19.99 -8.03
C LEU A 33 -7.16 -20.71 -7.50
N ASP A 34 -8.19 -20.75 -8.32
CA ASP A 34 -9.48 -21.41 -8.07
C ASP A 34 -9.97 -22.06 -9.38
N THR A 35 -11.01 -22.90 -9.33
CA THR A 35 -11.50 -23.65 -10.49
C THR A 35 -11.88 -22.78 -11.70
N CYS A 36 -12.11 -21.49 -11.49
CA CYS A 36 -12.46 -20.54 -12.53
C CYS A 36 -11.26 -19.96 -13.30
N ASN A 37 -10.03 -19.98 -12.75
CA ASN A 37 -8.84 -19.38 -13.37
C ASN A 37 -7.67 -20.37 -13.58
N VAL A 38 -7.82 -21.63 -13.15
CA VAL A 38 -6.82 -22.70 -13.34
C VAL A 38 -6.46 -22.94 -14.82
N ASP A 39 -7.42 -22.77 -15.73
CA ASP A 39 -7.20 -22.95 -17.17
C ASP A 39 -6.32 -21.85 -17.80
N CYS A 40 -6.11 -20.74 -17.09
CA CYS A 40 -5.39 -19.58 -17.61
C CYS A 40 -3.89 -19.59 -17.27
N ASN A 41 -3.41 -20.56 -16.48
CA ASN A 41 -2.00 -20.69 -16.06
C ASN A 41 -1.41 -19.35 -15.56
N CYS A 42 -2.13 -18.68 -14.65
CA CYS A 42 -1.78 -17.36 -14.15
C CYS A 42 -0.49 -17.39 -13.32
N ASN A 43 0.29 -16.32 -13.43
CA ASN A 43 1.52 -16.13 -12.68
C ASN A 43 1.43 -14.86 -11.81
N THR A 44 2.19 -14.81 -10.71
CA THR A 44 2.25 -13.70 -9.77
C THR A 44 3.37 -12.70 -10.06
N GLN A 45 4.01 -12.77 -11.24
CA GLN A 45 5.12 -11.86 -11.58
C GLN A 45 4.70 -10.43 -11.90
N ILE A 46 3.41 -10.17 -12.13
CA ILE A 46 2.90 -8.84 -12.47
C ILE A 46 1.64 -8.61 -11.65
N TYR A 47 1.72 -7.63 -10.74
CA TYR A 47 0.56 -7.15 -10.00
C TYR A 47 -0.15 -6.07 -10.81
N GLU A 48 -1.35 -6.37 -11.29
CA GLU A 48 -2.19 -5.44 -12.04
C GLU A 48 -3.63 -5.50 -11.50
N PRO A 49 -3.91 -4.81 -10.39
CA PRO A 49 -5.17 -4.97 -9.69
C PRO A 49 -6.36 -4.56 -10.56
N VAL A 50 -7.40 -5.39 -10.53
CA VAL A 50 -8.66 -5.13 -11.23
C VAL A 50 -9.83 -5.23 -10.26
N CYS A 51 -10.82 -4.36 -10.47
CA CYS A 51 -12.00 -4.25 -9.65
C CYS A 51 -13.20 -4.89 -10.36
N SER A 52 -13.94 -5.74 -9.65
CA SER A 52 -15.19 -6.34 -10.15
C SER A 52 -16.24 -5.28 -10.46
N SER A 53 -17.13 -5.54 -11.43
CA SER A 53 -18.31 -4.74 -11.73
C SER A 53 -19.14 -4.40 -10.49
N ASN A 54 -19.22 -5.32 -9.52
CA ASN A 54 -19.94 -5.13 -8.25
C ASN A 54 -19.20 -4.22 -7.25
N ARG A 55 -17.98 -3.77 -7.56
CA ARG A 55 -17.10 -2.93 -6.72
C ARG A 55 -16.82 -3.46 -5.31
N MET A 56 -17.11 -4.73 -5.04
CA MET A 56 -16.92 -5.35 -3.72
C MET A 56 -15.64 -6.17 -3.62
N ILE A 57 -15.15 -6.72 -4.74
CA ILE A 57 -14.04 -7.67 -4.75
C ILE A 57 -13.03 -7.22 -5.81
N SER A 58 -11.76 -7.14 -5.39
CA SER A 58 -10.61 -6.92 -6.27
C SER A 58 -9.89 -8.24 -6.56
N TYR A 59 -9.23 -8.33 -7.70
CA TYR A 59 -8.40 -9.47 -8.08
C TYR A 59 -6.95 -9.01 -8.32
N PHE A 60 -5.99 -9.92 -8.10
CA PHE A 60 -4.56 -9.65 -8.25
C PHE A 60 -4.18 -9.23 -9.68
N SER A 61 -4.80 -9.85 -10.69
CA SER A 61 -4.61 -9.53 -12.10
C SER A 61 -5.85 -9.91 -12.92
N PRO A 62 -6.01 -9.41 -14.17
CA PRO A 62 -7.11 -9.82 -15.04
C PRO A 62 -7.13 -11.33 -15.32
N CYS A 63 -5.97 -11.99 -15.29
CA CYS A 63 -5.86 -13.45 -15.40
C CYS A 63 -6.52 -14.15 -14.20
N HIS A 64 -6.26 -13.67 -12.98
CA HIS A 64 -6.83 -14.26 -11.76
C HIS A 64 -8.35 -14.04 -11.67
N ALA A 65 -8.89 -13.05 -12.38
CA ALA A 65 -10.33 -12.87 -12.57
C ALA A 65 -10.91 -13.76 -13.70
N GLY A 66 -10.06 -14.43 -14.48
CA GLY A 66 -10.45 -15.33 -15.57
C GLY A 66 -10.95 -14.61 -16.82
N CYS A 67 -10.53 -13.36 -17.05
CA CYS A 67 -10.98 -12.56 -18.18
C CYS A 67 -10.29 -12.95 -19.48
N ARG A 68 -11.03 -12.99 -20.59
CA ARG A 68 -10.53 -13.42 -21.91
C ARG A 68 -10.46 -12.31 -22.95
N SER A 69 -11.13 -11.20 -22.72
CA SER A 69 -11.23 -10.10 -23.68
C SER A 69 -10.94 -8.76 -23.02
N THR A 70 -10.35 -7.84 -23.79
CA THR A 70 -10.07 -6.47 -23.39
C THR A 70 -10.91 -5.52 -24.24
N GLY A 71 -11.45 -4.48 -23.61
CA GLY A 71 -12.11 -3.37 -24.25
C GLY A 71 -11.64 -2.04 -23.65
N MET A 72 -12.20 -0.95 -24.18
CA MET A 72 -11.98 0.40 -23.68
C MET A 72 -13.34 1.06 -23.43
N THR A 73 -13.48 1.69 -22.28
CA THR A 73 -14.64 2.55 -21.97
C THR A 73 -14.48 3.90 -22.65
N SER A 74 -15.58 4.63 -22.85
CA SER A 74 -15.62 6.00 -23.40
C SER A 74 -14.72 7.02 -22.69
N SER A 75 -14.24 6.69 -21.48
CA SER A 75 -13.31 7.48 -20.67
C SER A 75 -11.83 7.07 -20.84
N ASN A 76 -11.47 6.33 -21.91
CA ASN A 76 -10.12 5.78 -22.13
C ASN A 76 -9.61 4.85 -21.02
N MET A 77 -10.52 4.22 -20.27
CA MET A 77 -10.17 3.25 -19.23
C MET A 77 -10.25 1.83 -19.80
N THR A 78 -9.23 1.01 -19.55
CA THR A 78 -9.20 -0.40 -19.92
C THR A 78 -10.21 -1.20 -19.10
N ILE A 79 -11.07 -1.93 -19.80
CA ILE A 79 -12.08 -2.80 -19.22
C ILE A 79 -11.84 -4.22 -19.73
N TYR A 80 -11.88 -5.20 -18.83
CA TYR A 80 -11.71 -6.61 -19.20
C TYR A 80 -13.08 -7.30 -19.11
N LYS A 81 -13.40 -8.12 -20.10
CA LYS A 81 -14.69 -8.80 -20.27
C LYS A 81 -14.53 -10.32 -20.33
N GLY A 82 -15.63 -11.02 -20.07
CA GLY A 82 -15.68 -12.48 -20.12
C GLY A 82 -14.91 -13.14 -18.99
N CYS A 83 -15.04 -12.59 -17.78
CA CYS A 83 -14.35 -13.05 -16.58
C CYS A 83 -15.14 -14.19 -15.92
N SER A 84 -14.53 -15.37 -15.79
CA SER A 84 -15.16 -16.57 -15.23
C SER A 84 -15.25 -16.57 -13.70
N CYS A 85 -14.35 -15.86 -13.00
CA CYS A 85 -14.32 -15.83 -11.54
C CYS A 85 -15.24 -14.76 -10.92
N VAL A 86 -15.79 -13.86 -11.75
CA VAL A 86 -16.67 -12.79 -11.29
C VAL A 86 -18.10 -13.32 -11.27
N ALA A 87 -18.75 -13.30 -10.11
CA ALA A 87 -20.13 -13.73 -9.98
C ALA A 87 -21.06 -12.90 -10.89
N GLN A 88 -21.74 -13.57 -11.81
CA GLN A 88 -22.81 -12.99 -12.60
C GLN A 88 -23.96 -12.61 -11.66
N GLY A 89 -24.27 -11.32 -11.55
CA GLY A 89 -25.43 -10.87 -10.77
C GLY A 89 -26.72 -11.49 -11.33
N ASN A 90 -27.65 -11.85 -10.46
CA ASN A 90 -28.95 -12.47 -10.81
C ASN A 90 -29.93 -11.56 -11.61
N GLN A 91 -29.43 -10.54 -12.30
CA GLN A 91 -30.20 -9.75 -13.26
C GLN A 91 -29.46 -9.78 -14.57
N GLY A 92 -30.02 -10.51 -15.54
CA GLY A 92 -29.39 -10.77 -16.82
C GLY A 92 -28.99 -9.51 -17.57
N VAL A 93 -27.98 -9.68 -18.42
CA VAL A 93 -27.53 -8.75 -19.47
C VAL A 93 -26.62 -7.60 -19.02
N ASP A 94 -25.71 -7.83 -18.08
CA ASP A 94 -24.48 -7.04 -18.04
C ASP A 94 -23.28 -7.98 -17.96
N ASP A 95 -22.44 -7.95 -19.00
CA ASP A 95 -21.20 -8.73 -19.09
C ASP A 95 -20.44 -8.64 -17.77
N SER A 96 -20.05 -9.76 -17.17
CA SER A 96 -19.14 -9.72 -16.01
C SER A 96 -17.82 -9.12 -16.44
N TYR A 97 -17.66 -7.82 -16.19
CA TYR A 97 -16.48 -7.05 -16.53
C TYR A 97 -15.73 -6.64 -15.27
N VAL A 98 -14.43 -6.44 -15.43
CA VAL A 98 -13.57 -5.84 -14.41
C VAL A 98 -12.88 -4.61 -15.00
N THR A 99 -12.67 -3.60 -14.18
CA THR A 99 -11.96 -2.38 -14.57
C THR A 99 -10.58 -2.34 -13.92
N SER A 100 -9.60 -1.73 -14.58
CA SER A 100 -8.29 -1.50 -13.96
C SER A 100 -8.41 -0.66 -12.68
N GLY A 101 -7.67 -1.03 -11.64
CA GLY A 101 -7.68 -0.40 -10.32
C GLY A 101 -8.24 -1.29 -9.21
N LEU A 102 -7.98 -0.93 -7.95
CA LEU A 102 -8.55 -1.61 -6.79
C LEU A 102 -9.98 -1.13 -6.52
N CYS A 103 -10.84 -2.04 -6.05
CA CYS A 103 -12.10 -1.67 -5.44
C CYS A 103 -11.83 -1.07 -4.06
N GLY A 104 -11.92 0.25 -3.96
CA GLY A 104 -11.79 0.97 -2.70
C GLY A 104 -12.78 2.12 -2.65
N SER A 105 -13.53 2.21 -1.57
CA SER A 105 -14.31 3.41 -1.24
C SER A 105 -13.36 4.58 -0.99
N SER A 106 -13.74 5.77 -1.47
CA SER A 106 -13.08 7.05 -1.15
C SER A 106 -12.89 7.16 0.37
N CYS A 107 -11.65 6.98 0.85
CA CYS A 107 -11.39 7.04 2.28
C CYS A 107 -11.18 8.49 2.74
N GLN A 108 -12.19 9.06 3.41
CA GLN A 108 -12.13 10.42 3.92
C GLN A 108 -11.13 10.58 5.08
N GLN A 109 -10.86 9.51 5.85
CA GLN A 109 -9.87 9.50 6.92
C GLN A 109 -8.42 9.66 6.43
N LEU A 110 -8.13 9.40 5.15
CA LEU A 110 -6.80 9.66 4.57
C LEU A 110 -6.43 11.15 4.67
N GLY A 111 -7.38 12.05 4.44
CA GLY A 111 -7.16 13.49 4.54
C GLY A 111 -6.80 13.92 5.97
N LEU A 112 -7.47 13.34 6.97
CA LEU A 112 -7.16 13.60 8.39
C LEU A 112 -5.79 13.05 8.78
N PHE A 113 -5.45 11.83 8.35
CA PHE A 113 -4.13 11.24 8.58
C PHE A 113 -3.02 12.12 8.00
N LEU A 114 -3.14 12.53 6.73
CA LEU A 114 -2.18 13.43 6.08
C LEU A 114 -2.07 14.77 6.81
N GLY A 115 -3.20 15.37 7.20
CA GLY A 115 -3.22 16.63 7.93
C GLY A 115 -2.44 16.56 9.24
N ILE A 116 -2.65 15.50 10.03
CA ILE A 116 -1.97 15.36 11.32
C ILE A 116 -0.49 15.01 11.13
N MET A 117 -0.14 14.22 10.11
CA MET A 117 1.25 13.95 9.75
C MET A 117 2.00 15.24 9.38
N ILE A 118 1.39 16.10 8.56
CA ILE A 118 1.98 17.39 8.17
C ILE A 118 2.17 18.28 9.40
N ALA A 119 1.14 18.42 10.25
CA ALA A 119 1.23 19.20 11.48
C ALA A 119 2.31 18.67 12.43
N GLY A 120 2.39 17.35 12.59
CA GLY A 120 3.39 16.68 13.39
C GLY A 120 4.81 16.96 12.89
N GLN A 121 5.05 16.84 11.58
CA GLN A 121 6.36 17.14 10.99
C GLN A 121 6.74 18.61 11.10
N PHE A 122 5.77 19.51 10.99
CA PHE A 122 6.01 20.94 11.19
C PHE A 122 6.49 21.22 12.62
N LEU A 123 5.75 20.76 13.64
CA LEU A 123 6.13 20.91 15.04
C LEU A 123 7.49 20.24 15.33
N GLY A 124 7.74 19.07 14.75
CA GLY A 124 9.00 18.35 14.89
C GLY A 124 10.18 19.07 14.27
N SER A 125 9.98 19.71 13.12
CA SER A 125 11.01 20.49 12.45
C SER A 125 11.35 21.73 13.26
N THR A 126 10.35 22.46 13.75
CA THR A 126 10.56 23.61 14.64
C THR A 126 11.28 23.20 15.93
N GLY A 127 10.88 22.08 16.54
CA GLY A 127 11.56 21.54 17.74
C GLY A 127 13.02 21.18 17.49
N ARG A 128 13.34 20.56 16.34
CA ARG A 128 14.71 20.26 15.93
C ARG A 128 15.55 21.52 15.73
N VAL A 129 15.00 22.54 15.08
CA VAL A 129 15.67 23.84 14.92
C VAL A 129 15.86 24.53 16.27
N GLY A 130 14.88 24.47 17.17
CA GLY A 130 15.00 25.01 18.53
C GLY A 130 16.11 24.32 19.33
N ALA A 131 16.16 22.99 19.30
CA ALA A 131 17.20 22.21 19.96
C ALA A 131 18.60 22.53 19.41
N LEU A 132 18.72 22.67 18.08
CA LEU A 132 19.94 23.11 17.40
C LEU A 132 20.40 24.48 17.91
N LEU A 133 19.51 25.46 17.96
CA LEU A 133 19.82 26.82 18.41
C LEU A 133 20.24 26.88 19.88
N ILE A 134 19.62 26.07 20.75
CA ILE A 134 19.99 25.95 22.15
C ILE A 134 21.39 25.31 22.28
N SER A 135 21.64 24.22 21.55
CA SER A 135 22.95 23.57 21.54
C SER A 135 24.06 24.54 21.09
N LEU A 136 23.79 25.39 20.11
CA LEU A 136 24.74 26.39 19.62
C LEU A 136 25.01 27.54 20.63
N ARG A 137 24.13 27.74 21.62
CA ARG A 137 24.34 28.71 22.72
C ARG A 137 25.23 28.15 23.83
N CYS A 138 25.29 26.83 23.98
CA CYS A 138 26.05 26.15 25.02
C CYS A 138 27.48 25.76 24.60
N VAL A 139 27.82 25.93 23.32
CA VAL A 139 29.10 25.53 22.74
C VAL A 139 29.91 26.76 22.32
N ASP A 140 31.21 26.75 22.60
CA ASP A 140 32.14 27.79 22.19
C ASP A 140 32.12 28.01 20.67
N PRO A 141 32.25 29.25 20.18
CA PRO A 141 32.11 29.58 18.77
C PRO A 141 33.06 28.81 17.84
N ASN A 142 34.20 28.35 18.34
CA ASN A 142 35.18 27.57 17.60
C ASN A 142 34.79 26.08 17.45
N ASP A 143 33.97 25.54 18.36
CA ASP A 143 33.63 24.10 18.40
C ASP A 143 32.24 23.78 17.84
N LYS A 144 31.50 24.81 17.38
CA LYS A 144 30.12 24.67 16.87
C LYS A 144 30.02 23.67 15.72
N SER A 145 30.89 23.77 14.72
CA SER A 145 30.89 22.87 13.56
C SER A 145 31.15 21.41 13.96
N MET A 146 32.04 21.18 14.93
CA MET A 146 32.34 19.85 15.46
C MET A 146 31.16 19.27 16.24
N ALA A 147 30.48 20.08 17.06
CA ALA A 147 29.30 19.66 17.81
C ALA A 147 28.11 19.31 16.89
N LEU A 148 27.89 20.08 15.82
CA LEU A 148 26.85 19.78 14.82
C LEU A 148 27.18 18.51 14.03
N GLY A 149 28.43 18.37 13.61
CA GLY A 149 28.91 17.19 12.89
C GLY A 149 28.74 15.92 13.70
N THR A 150 29.20 15.92 14.96
CA THR A 150 29.08 14.76 15.86
C THR A 150 27.63 14.38 16.15
N THR A 151 26.77 15.36 16.48
CA THR A 151 25.34 15.10 16.71
C THR A 151 24.66 14.56 15.45
N GLY A 152 24.97 15.13 14.29
CA GLY A 152 24.47 14.65 12.99
C GLY A 152 24.95 13.23 12.67
N SER A 153 26.22 12.92 12.89
CA SER A 153 26.78 11.58 12.68
C SER A 153 26.11 10.54 13.58
N LEU A 154 25.92 10.85 14.87
CA LEU A 154 25.25 9.94 15.80
C LEU A 154 23.78 9.71 15.40
N LEU A 155 23.05 10.77 15.04
CA LEU A 155 21.67 10.64 14.56
C LEU A 155 21.58 9.81 13.28
N ASN A 156 22.50 9.99 12.33
CA ASN A 156 22.52 9.20 11.11
C ASN A 156 22.82 7.72 11.40
N MET A 157 23.82 7.46 12.26
CA MET A 157 24.24 6.12 12.61
C MET A 157 23.16 5.32 13.35
N PHE A 158 22.45 5.95 14.29
CA PHE A 158 21.48 5.26 15.15
C PHE A 158 20.02 5.42 14.76
N ALA A 159 19.65 6.42 13.94
CA ALA A 159 18.25 6.64 13.55
C ALA A 159 18.06 6.54 12.03
N PHE A 160 18.74 7.34 11.22
CA PHE A 160 18.43 7.41 9.78
C PHE A 160 18.82 6.17 8.98
N ILE A 161 19.88 5.44 9.38
CA ILE A 161 20.28 4.19 8.72
C ILE A 161 19.39 3.01 9.15
N PRO A 162 19.18 2.74 10.46
CA PRO A 162 18.36 1.60 10.86
C PRO A 162 16.86 1.81 10.61
N TYR A 163 16.37 3.06 10.58
CA TYR A 163 14.93 3.31 10.42
C TYR A 163 14.34 2.76 9.12
N PRO A 164 14.84 3.10 7.90
CA PRO A 164 14.31 2.54 6.66
C PRO A 164 14.52 1.04 6.56
N LEU A 165 15.61 0.51 7.15
CA LEU A 165 15.94 -0.91 7.09
C LEU A 165 14.98 -1.75 7.94
N VAL A 166 14.69 -1.30 9.17
CA VAL A 166 13.71 -1.96 10.05
C VAL A 166 12.31 -1.80 9.49
N TYR A 167 11.93 -0.60 9.03
CA TYR A 167 10.60 -0.37 8.48
C TYR A 167 10.39 -1.15 7.17
N GLY A 168 11.42 -1.25 6.32
CA GLY A 168 11.43 -2.11 5.13
C GLY A 168 11.22 -3.56 5.49
N ALA A 169 12.00 -4.11 6.42
CA ALA A 169 11.84 -5.50 6.87
C ALA A 169 10.46 -5.79 7.48
N ILE A 170 9.83 -4.82 8.15
CA ILE A 170 8.46 -4.96 8.66
C ILE A 170 7.45 -5.01 7.51
N LEU A 171 7.58 -4.13 6.52
CA LEU A 171 6.71 -4.12 5.34
C LEU A 171 6.87 -5.43 4.55
N ASP A 172 8.10 -5.88 4.36
CA ASP A 172 8.44 -7.14 3.71
C ASP A 172 7.78 -8.31 4.44
N ASN A 173 7.93 -8.41 5.76
CA ASN A 173 7.29 -9.48 6.54
C ASN A 173 5.75 -9.41 6.55
N SER A 174 5.17 -8.25 6.24
CA SER A 174 3.73 -8.05 6.15
C SER A 174 3.15 -8.39 4.77
N CYS A 175 4.00 -8.69 3.78
CA CYS A 175 3.56 -9.09 2.44
C CYS A 175 2.89 -10.47 2.44
N ILE A 176 1.61 -10.49 2.07
CA ILE A 176 0.82 -11.72 1.90
C ILE A 176 1.15 -12.40 0.56
N VAL A 177 1.42 -11.61 -0.48
CA VAL A 177 1.79 -12.09 -1.83
C VAL A 177 3.03 -11.35 -2.31
N TRP A 178 3.97 -12.11 -2.87
CA TRP A 178 5.21 -11.60 -3.41
C TRP A 178 5.20 -11.65 -4.94
N GLU A 179 5.69 -10.58 -5.56
CA GLU A 179 5.95 -10.59 -7.00
C GLU A 179 7.20 -11.44 -7.27
N GLU A 180 7.08 -12.47 -8.11
CA GLU A 180 8.19 -13.36 -8.45
C GLU A 180 8.77 -13.04 -9.82
N LYS A 181 9.96 -12.43 -9.85
CA LYS A 181 10.72 -12.22 -11.09
C LYS A 181 11.86 -13.22 -11.18
N CYS A 182 11.81 -14.10 -12.18
CA CYS A 182 12.83 -15.13 -12.44
C CYS A 182 13.09 -16.07 -11.23
N GLY A 183 12.05 -16.48 -10.50
CA GLY A 183 12.17 -17.37 -9.34
C GLY A 183 12.80 -16.73 -8.10
N ARG A 184 12.97 -15.40 -8.10
CA ARG A 184 13.36 -14.61 -6.93
C ARG A 184 12.21 -13.70 -6.53
N ARG A 185 11.95 -13.59 -5.22
CA ARG A 185 11.00 -12.63 -4.67
C ARG A 185 11.55 -11.22 -4.89
N GLY A 186 10.74 -10.32 -5.43
CA GLY A 186 11.07 -8.89 -5.47
C GLY A 186 10.99 -8.32 -4.05
N ASN A 187 12.06 -7.66 -3.59
CA ASN A 187 11.99 -6.79 -2.41
C ASN A 187 11.16 -5.55 -2.72
#